data_AF-A0A8B7J6K2-F1
#
_entry.id   AF-A0A8B7J6K2-F1
#
_cell.length_a   1.000
_cell.length_b   1.000
_cell.length_c   1.000
_cell.angle_alpha   90.00
_cell.angle_beta   90.00
_cell.angle_gamma   90.00
#
_symmetry.space_group_name_H-M   'P 1'
#
loop_
_entity.id
_entity.type
_entity.pdbx_description
1 polymer ?
#
loop_
_entity_poly.entity_id
_entity_poly.type
_entity_poly.pdbx_seq_one_letter_code
_entity_poly.pdbx_strand_id
1 'polypeptide(L)'
;MGPISRCHLTHRRHDSTAGGRFSDREERLSGSEREEEEEDDDVEAALKKEVDQIRASTEHKLRRFQSVESGANNVVFIRTRGIEPENLVHHILKDMHTTKKKKTRVILRMLPISGTCKAFIEDMKKYTETFFEPWFKAPNKGTFQIVYKARNNSHMSREEVIKELAGIVGSLNPENKVDLNNPQYTIVVEIIKNVCCLSVVRDYVLFRKYNLQEVVKSNKEDAQQKPSSVTEEKNLTVVKPEEEEEEENSKEVKQENKNDSELETKPKGNDMLTA
;
A
#
# COMPACT_ATOMS: atom_id res chain seq x y z
N MET A 1 -15.86 -2.30 10.82
CA MET A 1 -16.07 -2.14 9.37
C MET A 1 -16.39 -3.50 8.78
N GLY A 2 -17.30 -3.60 7.81
CA GLY A 2 -17.52 -4.86 7.08
C GLY A 2 -16.33 -5.22 6.16
N PRO A 3 -16.33 -6.39 5.51
CA PRO A 3 -15.24 -6.85 4.67
C PRO A 3 -14.99 -5.93 3.47
N ILE A 4 -13.72 -5.58 3.22
CA ILE A 4 -13.30 -4.62 2.19
C ILE A 4 -12.21 -5.25 1.32
N SER A 5 -12.25 -4.99 0.01
CA SER A 5 -11.13 -5.22 -0.90
C SER A 5 -10.58 -3.89 -1.39
N ARG A 6 -9.29 -3.82 -1.67
CA ARG A 6 -8.61 -2.60 -2.11
C ARG A 6 -8.14 -2.75 -3.53
N CYS A 7 -8.42 -1.76 -4.38
CA CYS A 7 -7.94 -1.71 -5.75
C CYS A 7 -6.94 -0.56 -5.94
N HIS A 8 -5.75 -0.88 -6.44
CA HIS A 8 -4.81 0.09 -7.02
C HIS A 8 -5.19 0.31 -8.48
N LEU A 9 -5.45 1.56 -8.87
CA LEU A 9 -5.80 1.95 -10.23
C LEU A 9 -4.57 2.47 -10.98
N THR A 10 -4.45 2.18 -12.28
CA THR A 10 -3.29 2.58 -13.09
C THR A 10 -3.21 4.09 -13.33
N HIS A 11 -4.34 4.81 -13.46
CA HIS A 11 -4.38 6.27 -13.67
C HIS A 11 -5.65 6.89 -13.05
N ARG A 12 -5.60 8.20 -12.71
CA ARG A 12 -6.77 9.01 -12.32
C ARG A 12 -7.72 9.06 -13.51
N ARG A 13 -8.91 8.48 -13.36
CA ARG A 13 -10.10 9.08 -13.97
C ARG A 13 -10.91 9.67 -12.82
N HIS A 14 -11.08 10.99 -12.83
CA HIS A 14 -12.26 11.58 -12.22
C HIS A 14 -13.43 11.04 -13.02
N ASP A 15 -13.98 9.91 -12.58
CA ASP A 15 -15.23 9.43 -13.12
C ASP A 15 -16.11 9.09 -11.92
N SER A 16 -16.76 10.13 -11.40
CA SER A 16 -17.89 10.06 -10.49
C SER A 16 -19.13 9.45 -11.15
N THR A 17 -19.03 8.89 -12.36
CA THR A 17 -20.11 8.22 -13.07
C THR A 17 -19.79 6.75 -13.39
N ALA A 18 -19.34 5.98 -12.38
CA ALA A 18 -19.51 4.53 -12.40
C ALA A 18 -20.94 4.12 -11.95
N GLY A 19 -21.94 4.74 -12.56
CA GLY A 19 -23.34 4.35 -12.51
C GLY A 19 -23.84 4.33 -13.95
N GLY A 20 -23.65 3.21 -14.65
CA GLY A 20 -24.16 3.06 -16.01
C GLY A 20 -25.67 3.20 -16.01
N ARG A 21 -26.16 4.29 -16.62
CA ARG A 21 -27.57 4.40 -17.02
C ARG A 21 -27.71 3.81 -18.41
N PHE A 22 -28.38 2.67 -18.49
CA PHE A 22 -28.94 2.13 -19.71
C PHE A 22 -30.37 2.66 -19.84
N SER A 23 -30.66 3.24 -21.01
CA SER A 23 -31.97 3.62 -21.59
C SER A 23 -32.81 4.66 -20.80
N ASP A 24 -33.55 5.60 -21.39
CA ASP A 24 -34.15 5.70 -22.72
C ASP A 24 -34.10 7.12 -23.30
N ARG A 25 -34.10 7.15 -24.63
CA ARG A 25 -34.33 8.30 -25.50
C ARG A 25 -35.83 8.35 -25.77
N GLU A 26 -36.49 9.47 -25.48
CA GLU A 26 -37.73 9.82 -26.18
C GLU A 26 -37.95 11.33 -26.26
N GLU A 27 -38.51 11.73 -27.40
CA GLU A 27 -38.65 13.10 -27.89
C GLU A 27 -39.83 13.85 -27.29
N ARG A 28 -39.55 15.12 -26.94
CA ARG A 28 -40.33 16.35 -27.12
C ARG A 28 -41.78 16.31 -27.67
N LEU A 29 -42.66 16.98 -26.90
CA LEU A 29 -43.64 18.05 -27.24
C LEU A 29 -45.11 17.76 -26.88
N SER A 30 -45.69 18.60 -26.01
CA SER A 30 -46.99 19.27 -26.19
C SER A 30 -47.35 20.07 -24.92
N GLY A 31 -47.67 21.36 -25.08
CA GLY A 31 -48.09 22.24 -23.99
C GLY A 31 -49.59 22.20 -23.70
N SER A 32 -49.97 22.64 -22.51
CA SER A 32 -51.22 23.34 -22.19
C SER A 32 -51.12 23.87 -20.77
N GLU A 33 -51.33 25.18 -20.62
CA GLU A 33 -51.46 25.91 -19.36
C GLU A 33 -52.74 25.49 -18.63
N ARG A 34 -52.68 25.40 -17.29
CA ARG A 34 -53.78 25.67 -16.35
C ARG A 34 -53.19 25.84 -14.94
N GLU A 35 -53.45 27.01 -14.38
CA GLU A 35 -52.97 27.50 -13.09
C GLU A 35 -53.86 26.98 -11.93
N GLU A 36 -53.26 26.98 -10.72
CA GLU A 36 -53.87 26.99 -9.38
C GLU A 36 -54.23 25.65 -8.68
N GLU A 37 -53.19 24.88 -8.26
CA GLU A 37 -53.19 23.99 -7.07
C GLU A 37 -51.80 23.99 -6.35
N GLU A 38 -51.09 25.13 -6.31
CA GLU A 38 -49.64 25.17 -6.00
C GLU A 38 -49.20 25.08 -4.51
N GLU A 39 -50.09 24.91 -3.53
CA GLU A 39 -49.66 24.81 -2.11
C GLU A 39 -49.65 23.39 -1.51
N ASP A 40 -50.52 22.47 -1.94
CA ASP A 40 -50.53 21.09 -1.43
C ASP A 40 -49.65 20.14 -2.28
N ASP A 41 -49.50 20.43 -3.59
CA ASP A 41 -48.61 19.69 -4.49
C ASP A 41 -47.13 19.85 -4.10
N ASP A 42 -46.73 20.99 -3.50
CA ASP A 42 -45.34 21.21 -3.08
C ASP A 42 -44.98 20.38 -1.84
N VAL A 43 -45.92 20.19 -0.91
CA VAL A 43 -45.71 19.35 0.29
C VAL A 43 -45.70 17.87 -0.08
N GLU A 44 -46.63 17.40 -0.91
CA GLU A 44 -46.65 16.01 -1.37
C GLU A 44 -45.45 15.70 -2.30
N ALA A 45 -45.08 16.62 -3.20
CA ALA A 45 -43.89 16.47 -4.04
C ALA A 45 -42.59 16.49 -3.24
N ALA A 46 -42.47 17.35 -2.21
CA ALA A 46 -41.33 17.37 -1.30
C ALA A 46 -41.23 16.04 -0.53
N LEU A 47 -42.34 15.53 0.02
CA LEU A 47 -42.35 14.26 0.74
C LEU A 47 -42.00 13.07 -0.18
N LYS A 48 -42.53 13.04 -1.40
CA LYS A 48 -42.20 12.00 -2.39
C LYS A 48 -40.72 12.04 -2.78
N LYS A 49 -40.15 13.24 -2.96
CA LYS A 49 -38.73 13.43 -3.23
C LYS A 49 -37.84 12.94 -2.08
N GLU A 50 -38.24 13.19 -0.84
CA GLU A 50 -37.55 12.64 0.34
C GLU A 50 -37.63 11.12 0.40
N VAL A 51 -38.81 10.55 0.16
CA VAL A 51 -39.01 9.08 0.14
C VAL A 51 -38.17 8.43 -0.95
N ASP A 52 -38.13 8.99 -2.15
CA ASP A 52 -37.32 8.47 -3.25
C ASP A 52 -35.82 8.62 -2.98
N GLN A 53 -35.40 9.71 -2.32
CA GLN A 53 -34.02 9.88 -1.86
C GLN A 53 -33.65 8.83 -0.80
N ILE A 54 -34.55 8.53 0.15
CA ILE A 54 -34.36 7.48 1.15
C ILE A 54 -34.27 6.11 0.48
N ARG A 55 -35.16 5.81 -0.47
CA ARG A 55 -35.17 4.56 -1.23
C ARG A 55 -33.87 4.38 -2.01
N ALA A 56 -33.44 5.38 -2.78
CA ALA A 56 -32.20 5.35 -3.54
C ALA A 56 -30.97 5.19 -2.62
N SER A 57 -30.95 5.89 -1.48
CA SER A 57 -29.85 5.77 -0.50
C SER A 57 -29.82 4.38 0.15
N THR A 58 -31.00 3.78 0.40
CA THR A 58 -31.15 2.45 0.98
C THR A 58 -30.73 1.38 -0.02
N GLU A 59 -31.14 1.49 -1.28
CA GLU A 59 -30.73 0.58 -2.35
C GLU A 59 -29.22 0.65 -2.57
N HIS A 60 -28.63 1.84 -2.61
CA HIS A 60 -27.18 2.01 -2.70
C HIS A 60 -26.46 1.35 -1.51
N LYS A 61 -27.00 1.52 -0.29
CA LYS A 61 -26.49 0.83 0.90
C LYS A 61 -26.65 -0.68 0.78
N LEU A 62 -27.65 -1.22 0.10
CA LEU A 62 -27.89 -2.67 -0.03
C LEU A 62 -27.04 -3.36 -1.11
N ARG A 63 -26.39 -2.61 -2.01
CA ARG A 63 -25.54 -3.19 -3.06
C ARG A 63 -24.46 -4.12 -2.49
N ARG A 64 -24.26 -5.26 -3.14
CA ARG A 64 -23.26 -6.28 -2.75
C ARG A 64 -21.84 -5.74 -2.80
N PHE A 65 -21.54 -4.90 -3.79
CA PHE A 65 -20.26 -4.22 -3.96
C PHE A 65 -20.48 -2.72 -3.91
N GLN A 66 -19.76 -2.03 -3.04
CA GLN A 66 -19.84 -0.59 -2.87
C GLN A 66 -18.45 0.02 -2.95
N SER A 67 -18.27 0.99 -3.85
CA SER A 67 -17.07 1.80 -3.89
C SER A 67 -17.04 2.72 -2.68
N VAL A 68 -15.91 2.78 -1.99
CA VAL A 68 -15.65 3.63 -0.84
C VAL A 68 -14.33 4.34 -1.10
N GLU A 69 -14.33 5.65 -0.89
CA GLU A 69 -13.12 6.46 -1.05
C GLU A 69 -12.09 6.12 0.01
N SER A 70 -10.84 5.97 -0.41
CA SER A 70 -9.72 5.73 0.52
C SER A 70 -9.08 7.03 1.01
N GLY A 71 -9.40 8.16 0.38
CA GLY A 71 -8.73 9.44 0.59
C GLY A 71 -7.30 9.50 0.02
N ALA A 72 -6.82 8.47 -0.66
CA ALA A 72 -5.53 8.46 -1.36
C ALA A 72 -5.71 8.33 -2.87
N ASN A 73 -4.81 8.97 -3.62
CA ASN A 73 -4.83 8.92 -5.07
C ASN A 73 -4.64 7.48 -5.58
N ASN A 74 -5.42 7.12 -6.62
CA ASN A 74 -5.34 5.83 -7.32
C ASN A 74 -5.66 4.62 -6.44
N VAL A 75 -6.38 4.81 -5.33
CA VAL A 75 -6.81 3.75 -4.42
C VAL A 75 -8.29 3.85 -4.15
N VAL A 76 -9.01 2.77 -4.42
CA VAL A 76 -10.43 2.65 -4.10
C VAL A 76 -10.62 1.45 -3.19
N PHE A 77 -11.46 1.61 -2.17
CA PHE A 77 -11.95 0.50 -1.38
C PHE A 77 -13.27 0.00 -1.96
N ILE A 78 -13.45 -1.32 -1.97
CA ILE A 78 -14.67 -1.99 -2.39
C ILE A 78 -15.18 -2.72 -1.16
N ARG A 79 -16.24 -2.19 -0.56
CA ARG A 79 -16.94 -2.87 0.52
C ARG A 79 -17.78 -4.00 -0.07
N THR A 80 -17.70 -5.16 0.55
CA THR A 80 -18.44 -6.37 0.18
C THR A 80 -19.44 -6.72 1.28
N ARG A 81 -20.59 -7.29 0.91
CA ARG A 81 -21.61 -7.80 1.85
C ARG A 81 -21.82 -9.29 1.63
N GLY A 82 -21.76 -10.07 2.72
CA GLY A 82 -21.98 -11.52 2.71
C GLY A 82 -20.90 -12.33 1.98
N ILE A 83 -19.73 -11.74 1.70
CA ILE A 83 -18.61 -12.38 1.05
C ILE A 83 -17.33 -11.97 1.77
N GLU A 84 -16.47 -12.94 2.05
CA GLU A 84 -15.14 -12.67 2.59
C GLU A 84 -14.21 -12.15 1.49
N PRO A 85 -13.45 -11.07 1.75
CA PRO A 85 -12.68 -10.39 0.73
C PRO A 85 -11.48 -11.22 0.31
N GLU A 86 -10.88 -12.00 1.23
CA GLU A 86 -9.76 -12.89 0.94
C GLU A 86 -10.13 -13.94 -0.11
N ASN A 87 -11.23 -14.66 0.13
CA ASN A 87 -11.74 -15.69 -0.78
C ASN A 87 -12.12 -15.12 -2.15
N LEU A 88 -12.77 -13.95 -2.17
CA LEU A 88 -13.14 -13.28 -3.41
C LEU A 88 -11.92 -12.90 -4.25
N VAL A 89 -10.95 -12.19 -3.66
CA VAL A 89 -9.77 -11.70 -4.39
C VAL A 89 -8.90 -12.86 -4.84
N HIS A 90 -8.73 -13.87 -3.99
CA HIS A 90 -8.01 -15.09 -4.35
C HIS A 90 -8.67 -15.82 -5.53
N HIS A 91 -10.00 -15.95 -5.52
CA HIS A 91 -10.74 -16.57 -6.63
C HIS A 91 -10.56 -15.79 -7.95
N ILE A 92 -10.66 -14.45 -7.91
CA ILE A 92 -10.45 -13.60 -9.10
C ILE A 92 -9.05 -13.82 -9.66
N LEU A 93 -8.02 -13.79 -8.81
CA LEU A 93 -6.64 -13.97 -9.23
C LEU A 93 -6.36 -15.38 -9.75
N LYS A 94 -6.89 -16.40 -9.09
CA LYS A 94 -6.78 -17.80 -9.53
C LYS A 94 -7.40 -17.99 -10.90
N ASP A 95 -8.61 -17.46 -11.12
CA ASP A 95 -9.28 -17.56 -12.41
C ASP A 95 -8.52 -16.80 -13.51
N MET A 96 -8.02 -15.59 -13.23
CA MET A 96 -7.17 -14.87 -14.18
C MET A 96 -5.84 -15.59 -14.46
N HIS A 97 -5.26 -16.22 -13.44
CA HIS A 97 -4.04 -17.00 -13.56
C HIS A 97 -4.26 -18.24 -14.44
N THR A 98 -5.39 -18.94 -14.31
CA THR A 98 -5.72 -20.12 -15.10
C THR A 98 -6.15 -19.78 -16.52
N THR A 99 -7.06 -18.80 -16.67
CA THR A 99 -7.61 -18.43 -17.99
C THR A 99 -6.65 -17.59 -18.83
N LYS A 100 -5.66 -16.92 -18.21
CA LYS A 100 -4.76 -15.94 -18.83
C LYS A 100 -5.49 -14.81 -19.55
N LYS A 101 -6.73 -14.52 -19.16
CA LYS A 101 -7.56 -13.45 -19.75
C LYS A 101 -7.58 -12.21 -18.85
N LYS A 102 -7.30 -11.05 -19.43
CA LYS A 102 -7.46 -9.76 -18.76
C LYS A 102 -8.93 -9.46 -18.56
N LYS A 103 -9.37 -9.30 -17.31
CA LYS A 103 -10.75 -8.93 -16.95
C LYS A 103 -10.93 -7.45 -16.63
N THR A 104 -9.83 -6.74 -16.42
CA THR A 104 -9.84 -5.34 -15.99
C THR A 104 -8.86 -4.54 -16.84
N ARG A 105 -9.24 -3.32 -17.18
CA ARG A 105 -8.38 -2.40 -17.94
C ARG A 105 -7.54 -1.52 -17.02
N VAL A 106 -8.16 -1.06 -15.92
CA VAL A 106 -7.61 0.01 -15.06
C VAL A 106 -7.09 -0.47 -13.72
N ILE A 107 -7.45 -1.69 -13.28
CA ILE A 107 -7.02 -2.19 -11.97
C ILE A 107 -5.64 -2.83 -12.14
N LEU A 108 -4.64 -2.22 -11.50
CA LEU A 108 -3.28 -2.75 -11.46
C LEU A 108 -3.16 -3.87 -10.44
N ARG A 109 -3.62 -3.64 -9.20
CA ARG A 109 -3.48 -4.60 -8.10
C ARG A 109 -4.76 -4.62 -7.27
N MET A 110 -5.15 -5.80 -6.81
CA MET A 110 -6.30 -5.99 -5.93
C MET A 110 -5.82 -6.72 -4.68
N LEU A 111 -6.02 -6.15 -3.50
CA LEU A 111 -5.63 -6.76 -2.24
C LEU A 111 -6.87 -6.91 -1.36
N PRO A 112 -7.10 -8.07 -0.72
CA PRO A 112 -8.14 -8.18 0.28
C PRO A 112 -7.71 -7.40 1.54
N ILE A 113 -8.66 -6.77 2.23
CA ILE A 113 -8.44 -6.18 3.56
C ILE A 113 -9.30 -6.98 4.53
N SER A 114 -8.65 -7.81 5.33
CA SER A 114 -9.31 -8.65 6.33
C SER A 114 -9.41 -7.94 7.68
N GLY A 115 -8.56 -6.94 7.93
CA GLY A 115 -8.56 -6.17 9.16
C GLY A 115 -8.20 -4.70 8.96
N THR A 116 -8.71 -3.84 9.83
CA THR A 116 -8.37 -2.40 9.85
C THR A 116 -8.24 -1.90 11.28
N CYS A 117 -7.19 -1.15 11.57
CA CYS A 117 -7.01 -0.44 12.83
C CYS A 117 -6.49 0.98 12.57
N LYS A 118 -6.36 1.80 13.62
CA LYS A 118 -5.68 3.10 13.50
C LYS A 118 -4.18 2.87 13.27
N ALA A 119 -3.55 3.79 12.54
CA ALA A 119 -2.12 3.75 12.26
C ALA A 119 -1.30 4.25 13.45
N PHE A 120 -1.47 3.60 14.59
CA PHE A 120 -0.64 3.74 15.79
C PHE A 120 -0.11 2.37 16.18
N ILE A 121 1.10 2.32 16.71
CA ILE A 121 1.79 1.07 16.99
C ILE A 121 1.04 0.26 18.05
N GLU A 122 0.59 0.90 19.14
CA GLU A 122 -0.14 0.23 20.22
C GLU A 122 -1.46 -0.38 19.75
N ASP A 123 -2.25 0.39 18.99
CA ASP A 123 -3.51 -0.07 18.39
C ASP A 123 -3.27 -1.24 17.42
N MET A 124 -2.17 -1.19 16.67
CA MET A 124 -1.77 -2.26 15.77
C MET A 124 -1.41 -3.53 16.55
N LYS A 125 -0.56 -3.45 17.58
CA LYS A 125 -0.16 -4.60 18.41
C LYS A 125 -1.37 -5.31 19.01
N LYS A 126 -2.23 -4.56 19.68
CA LYS A 126 -3.44 -5.08 20.32
C LYS A 126 -4.37 -5.78 19.31
N TYR A 127 -4.48 -5.22 18.11
CA TYR A 127 -5.30 -5.81 17.07
C TYR A 127 -4.66 -7.07 16.48
N THR A 128 -3.36 -7.04 16.20
CA THR A 128 -2.65 -8.12 15.49
C THR A 128 -2.43 -9.36 16.33
N GLU A 129 -2.35 -9.23 17.66
CA GLU A 129 -2.32 -10.37 18.59
C GLU A 129 -3.48 -11.34 18.35
N THR A 130 -4.70 -10.82 18.26
CA THR A 130 -5.90 -11.66 18.02
C THR A 130 -6.12 -11.94 16.53
N PHE A 131 -5.77 -11.00 15.67
CA PHE A 131 -5.97 -11.13 14.22
C PHE A 131 -5.10 -12.24 13.63
N PHE A 132 -3.87 -12.46 14.10
CA PHE A 132 -2.97 -13.47 13.51
C PHE A 132 -3.23 -14.91 14.00
N GLU A 133 -4.03 -15.09 15.05
CA GLU A 133 -4.26 -16.42 15.63
C GLU A 133 -4.73 -17.48 14.63
N PRO A 134 -5.68 -17.21 13.71
CA PRO A 134 -6.18 -18.23 12.79
C PRO A 134 -5.09 -18.84 11.89
N TRP A 135 -4.00 -18.09 11.63
CA TRP A 135 -2.93 -18.50 10.73
C TRP A 135 -1.67 -18.98 11.47
N PHE A 136 -1.35 -18.35 12.60
CA PHE A 136 -0.02 -18.43 13.20
C PHE A 136 0.01 -18.95 14.65
N LYS A 137 -1.14 -19.14 15.31
CA LYS A 137 -1.20 -19.71 16.65
C LYS A 137 -1.27 -21.24 16.59
N ALA A 138 -0.53 -21.91 17.48
CA ALA A 138 -0.54 -23.37 17.55
C ALA A 138 -1.99 -23.93 17.66
N PRO A 139 -2.34 -25.02 16.94
CA PRO A 139 -1.46 -25.93 16.19
C PRO A 139 -1.07 -25.45 14.78
N ASN A 140 -1.58 -24.29 14.34
CA ASN A 140 -1.24 -23.75 13.03
C ASN A 140 0.18 -23.16 13.05
N LYS A 141 0.86 -23.32 11.92
CA LYS A 141 2.20 -22.79 11.68
C LYS A 141 2.39 -22.53 10.20
N GLY A 142 3.31 -21.64 9.88
CA GLY A 142 3.73 -21.48 8.50
C GLY A 142 4.93 -20.57 8.32
N THR A 143 5.46 -20.58 7.09
CA THR A 143 6.44 -19.58 6.68
C THR A 143 5.75 -18.31 6.24
N PHE A 144 6.30 -17.16 6.59
CA PHE A 144 5.69 -15.87 6.26
C PHE A 144 6.68 -14.80 5.82
N GLN A 145 6.17 -13.83 5.05
CA GLN A 145 6.83 -12.56 4.82
C GLN A 145 5.90 -11.41 5.21
N ILE A 146 6.48 -10.24 5.50
CA ILE A 146 5.73 -9.01 5.76
C ILE A 146 6.01 -8.02 4.63
N VAL A 147 4.94 -7.56 3.99
CA VAL A 147 5.01 -6.53 2.93
C VAL A 147 4.39 -5.25 3.46
N TYR A 148 5.26 -4.28 3.75
CA TYR A 148 4.85 -2.94 4.19
C TYR A 148 4.74 -1.95 3.04
N LYS A 149 3.69 -1.13 3.06
CA LYS A 149 3.53 0.06 2.20
C LYS A 149 2.83 1.18 2.94
N ALA A 150 3.32 2.41 2.81
CA ALA A 150 2.65 3.61 3.32
C ALA A 150 2.21 4.54 2.18
N ARG A 151 1.12 5.26 2.39
CA ARG A 151 0.58 6.31 1.51
C ARG A 151 0.08 7.45 2.36
N ASN A 152 0.54 8.66 2.06
CA ASN A 152 0.14 9.88 2.77
C ASN A 152 0.32 9.74 4.30
N ASN A 153 1.36 9.02 4.70
CA ASN A 153 1.73 8.78 6.09
C ASN A 153 3.26 8.75 6.18
N SER A 154 3.82 9.54 7.09
CA SER A 154 5.25 9.60 7.41
C SER A 154 5.54 9.25 8.88
N HIS A 155 4.51 9.00 9.69
CA HIS A 155 4.65 8.76 11.13
C HIS A 155 4.99 7.31 11.47
N MET A 156 4.58 6.35 10.64
CA MET A 156 4.79 4.94 10.88
C MET A 156 6.04 4.44 10.15
N SER A 157 7.08 4.12 10.91
CA SER A 157 8.33 3.61 10.34
C SER A 157 8.15 2.17 9.84
N ARG A 158 8.79 1.84 8.72
CA ARG A 158 8.68 0.52 8.09
C ARG A 158 9.30 -0.56 8.97
N GLU A 159 10.48 -0.28 9.47
CA GLU A 159 11.34 -1.21 10.22
C GLU A 159 10.68 -1.61 11.53
N GLU A 160 10.11 -0.65 12.26
CA GLU A 160 9.42 -0.88 13.52
C GLU A 160 8.16 -1.71 13.31
N VAL A 161 7.32 -1.37 12.32
CA VAL A 161 6.13 -2.16 11.99
C VAL A 161 6.49 -3.60 11.66
N ILE A 162 7.51 -3.82 10.83
CA ILE A 162 7.94 -5.17 10.45
C ILE A 162 8.46 -5.93 11.69
N LYS A 163 9.29 -5.28 12.52
CA LYS A 163 9.86 -5.89 13.73
C LYS A 163 8.77 -6.31 14.71
N GLU A 164 7.80 -5.43 14.96
CA GLU A 164 6.71 -5.68 15.89
C GLU A 164 5.80 -6.83 15.42
N LEU A 165 5.40 -6.82 14.15
CA LEU A 165 4.55 -7.88 13.60
C LEU A 165 5.27 -9.23 13.56
N ALA A 166 6.56 -9.25 13.18
CA ALA A 166 7.36 -10.47 13.23
C ALA A 166 7.51 -11.01 14.65
N GLY A 167 7.69 -10.11 15.63
CA GLY A 167 7.73 -10.45 17.05
C GLY A 167 6.43 -11.12 17.52
N ILE A 168 5.27 -10.52 17.21
CA ILE A 168 3.96 -11.09 17.58
C ILE A 168 3.76 -12.47 16.96
N VAL A 169 4.06 -12.65 15.66
CA VAL A 169 3.92 -13.95 14.99
C VAL A 169 4.85 -15.01 15.61
N GLY A 170 6.08 -14.63 15.99
CA GLY A 170 7.00 -15.51 16.70
C GLY A 170 6.52 -15.90 18.11
N SER A 171 5.90 -14.95 18.84
CA SER A 171 5.32 -15.20 20.17
C SER A 171 4.10 -16.13 20.14
N LEU A 172 3.31 -16.11 19.05
CA LEU A 172 2.13 -16.97 18.90
C LEU A 172 2.49 -18.44 18.68
N ASN A 173 3.56 -18.70 17.92
CA ASN A 173 4.12 -20.04 17.74
C ASN A 173 5.60 -19.93 17.29
N PRO A 174 6.56 -20.44 18.10
CA PRO A 174 7.99 -20.43 17.75
C PRO A 174 8.35 -21.19 16.46
N GLU A 175 7.45 -22.06 15.97
CA GLU A 175 7.66 -22.79 14.72
C GLU A 175 7.39 -21.93 13.46
N ASN A 176 6.81 -20.73 13.62
CA ASN A 176 6.65 -19.79 12.52
C ASN A 176 8.01 -19.23 12.09
N LYS A 177 8.30 -19.27 10.79
CA LYS A 177 9.59 -18.82 10.24
C LYS A 177 9.39 -17.75 9.18
N VAL A 178 10.28 -16.76 9.19
CA VAL A 178 10.32 -15.76 8.12
C VAL A 178 10.95 -16.38 6.87
N ASP A 179 10.25 -16.29 5.74
CA ASP A 179 10.75 -16.67 4.41
C ASP A 179 10.36 -15.57 3.42
N LEU A 180 11.36 -14.85 2.90
CA LEU A 180 11.16 -13.73 1.97
C LEU A 180 11.02 -14.18 0.51
N ASN A 181 11.35 -15.44 0.20
CA ASN A 181 11.41 -15.94 -1.16
C ASN A 181 10.15 -16.73 -1.53
N ASN A 182 9.77 -17.71 -0.70
CA ASN A 182 8.61 -18.56 -0.97
C ASN A 182 7.76 -18.84 0.29
N PRO A 183 7.18 -17.78 0.90
CA PRO A 183 6.36 -17.95 2.07
C PRO A 183 5.00 -18.59 1.76
N GLN A 184 4.48 -19.37 2.70
CA GLN A 184 3.11 -19.87 2.67
C GLN A 184 2.09 -18.72 2.83
N TYR A 185 2.40 -17.77 3.73
CA TYR A 185 1.55 -16.61 4.01
C TYR A 185 2.29 -15.30 3.81
N THR A 186 1.65 -14.33 3.19
CA THR A 186 2.17 -12.96 3.09
C THR A 186 1.27 -12.05 3.89
N ILE A 187 1.84 -11.45 4.94
CA ILE A 187 1.19 -10.42 5.74
C ILE A 187 1.36 -9.10 5.00
N VAL A 188 0.27 -8.56 4.46
CA VAL A 188 0.26 -7.27 3.78
C VAL A 188 -0.21 -6.20 4.75
N VAL A 189 0.64 -5.21 4.95
CA VAL A 189 0.38 -4.05 5.81
C VAL A 189 0.41 -2.81 4.92
N GLU A 190 -0.74 -2.17 4.74
CA GLU A 190 -0.82 -0.92 4.01
C GLU A 190 -1.38 0.19 4.88
N ILE A 191 -0.59 1.25 5.08
CA ILE A 191 -0.99 2.43 5.82
C ILE A 191 -1.45 3.49 4.82
N ILE A 192 -2.67 3.99 5.00
CA ILE A 192 -3.27 5.03 4.18
C ILE A 192 -3.77 6.12 5.12
N LYS A 193 -3.11 7.29 5.08
CA LYS A 193 -3.33 8.36 6.07
C LYS A 193 -3.14 7.83 7.49
N ASN A 194 -4.22 7.81 8.30
CA ASN A 194 -4.23 7.36 9.68
C ASN A 194 -4.86 5.96 9.86
N VAL A 195 -5.07 5.22 8.77
CA VAL A 195 -5.67 3.87 8.80
C VAL A 195 -4.63 2.83 8.41
N CYS A 196 -4.47 1.81 9.25
CA CYS A 196 -3.69 0.61 8.94
C CYS A 196 -4.63 -0.47 8.39
N CYS A 197 -4.33 -0.95 7.19
CA CYS A 197 -5.04 -2.04 6.53
C CYS A 197 -4.19 -3.31 6.59
N LEU A 198 -4.76 -4.38 7.13
CA LEU A 198 -4.09 -5.65 7.36
C LEU A 198 -4.75 -6.76 6.55
N SER A 199 -3.91 -7.66 6.06
CA SER A 199 -4.33 -8.81 5.29
C SER A 199 -3.31 -9.94 5.41
N VAL A 200 -3.78 -11.18 5.48
CA VAL A 200 -2.95 -12.37 5.36
C VAL A 200 -3.38 -13.06 4.08
N VAL A 201 -2.47 -13.21 3.14
CA VAL A 201 -2.77 -13.77 1.81
C VAL A 201 -1.86 -14.92 1.45
N ARG A 202 -2.38 -15.86 0.64
CA ARG A 202 -1.61 -16.97 0.07
C ARG A 202 -1.23 -16.68 -1.38
N ASP A 203 -0.28 -17.44 -1.91
CA ASP A 203 0.11 -17.40 -3.33
C ASP A 203 0.53 -16.01 -3.84
N TYR A 204 1.11 -15.19 -2.95
CA TYR A 204 1.46 -13.80 -3.27
C TYR A 204 2.48 -13.70 -4.40
N VAL A 205 3.49 -14.56 -4.39
CA VAL A 205 4.53 -14.63 -5.44
C VAL A 205 3.93 -15.21 -6.72
N LEU A 206 3.14 -16.30 -6.62
CA LEU A 206 2.46 -16.95 -7.74
C LEU A 206 1.55 -15.96 -8.50
N PHE A 207 0.77 -15.15 -7.76
CA PHE A 207 -0.08 -14.11 -8.34
C PHE A 207 0.63 -12.79 -8.61
N ARG A 208 1.96 -12.82 -8.76
CA ARG A 208 2.82 -11.67 -9.11
C ARG A 208 2.52 -10.43 -8.26
N LYS A 209 2.55 -10.60 -6.94
CA LYS A 209 2.24 -9.55 -5.95
C LYS A 209 0.82 -8.98 -6.11
N TYR A 210 -0.12 -9.88 -6.43
CA TYR A 210 -1.54 -9.62 -6.63
C TYR A 210 -1.82 -8.59 -7.75
N ASN A 211 -0.92 -8.49 -8.73
CA ASN A 211 -1.06 -7.58 -9.86
C ASN A 211 -1.87 -8.24 -10.97
N LEU A 212 -3.07 -7.70 -11.23
CA LEU A 212 -4.05 -8.25 -12.18
C LEU A 212 -3.57 -8.13 -13.63
N GLN A 213 -2.68 -7.17 -13.92
CA GLN A 213 -2.13 -7.01 -15.27
C GLN A 213 -0.97 -7.96 -15.52
N GLU A 214 -0.20 -8.28 -14.48
CA GLU A 214 0.96 -9.17 -14.58
C GLU A 214 0.55 -10.65 -14.47
N VAL A 215 -0.44 -11.00 -13.65
CA VAL A 215 -0.82 -12.40 -13.37
C VAL A 215 -1.22 -13.21 -14.62
N VAL A 216 -1.66 -12.51 -15.67
CA VAL A 216 -2.04 -13.09 -16.96
C VAL A 216 -0.85 -13.28 -17.91
N LYS A 217 0.32 -12.70 -17.63
CA LYS A 217 1.51 -12.87 -18.44
C LYS A 217 2.07 -14.28 -18.23
N SER A 218 2.61 -14.85 -19.29
CA SER A 218 3.26 -16.17 -19.23
C SER A 218 4.70 -16.02 -18.75
N ASN A 219 5.22 -17.00 -18.00
CA ASN A 219 6.60 -16.99 -17.51
C ASN A 219 7.65 -16.99 -18.65
N LYS A 220 7.24 -17.19 -19.91
CA LYS A 220 8.12 -17.08 -21.09
C LYS A 220 8.55 -15.62 -21.36
N GLU A 221 7.74 -14.64 -20.95
CA GLU A 221 8.04 -13.22 -21.15
C GLU A 221 9.07 -12.67 -20.15
N ASP A 222 9.26 -13.31 -18.99
CA ASP A 222 10.27 -12.90 -17.99
C ASP A 222 11.70 -13.30 -18.39
N ALA A 223 11.87 -14.25 -19.31
CA ALA A 223 13.18 -14.69 -19.78
C ALA A 223 13.86 -13.69 -20.73
N GLN A 224 13.15 -12.67 -21.22
CA GLN A 224 13.65 -11.73 -22.22
C GLN A 224 14.07 -10.35 -21.66
N GLN A 225 14.07 -10.17 -20.34
CA GLN A 225 14.58 -8.93 -19.70
C GLN A 225 15.58 -9.25 -18.56
N LYS A 226 16.80 -9.63 -18.94
CA LYS A 226 18.01 -9.45 -18.13
C LYS A 226 18.94 -8.49 -18.88
N PRO A 227 19.36 -7.35 -18.31
CA PRO A 227 20.59 -6.70 -18.70
C PRO A 227 21.76 -7.44 -18.05
N SER A 228 22.59 -8.03 -18.90
CA SER A 228 23.91 -8.55 -18.60
C SER A 228 24.94 -7.43 -18.56
N SER A 229 25.64 -7.27 -17.43
CA SER A 229 27.06 -6.89 -17.43
C SER A 229 27.66 -7.19 -16.06
N VAL A 230 28.35 -8.33 -15.96
CA VAL A 230 29.40 -8.57 -14.98
C VAL A 230 30.70 -8.58 -15.78
N THR A 231 31.63 -7.70 -15.42
CA THR A 231 33.06 -7.95 -15.63
C THR A 231 33.73 -7.70 -14.28
N GLU A 232 34.18 -8.79 -13.65
CA GLU A 232 35.13 -8.75 -12.54
C GLU A 232 36.53 -8.57 -13.12
N GLU A 233 37.35 -7.67 -12.55
CA GLU A 233 38.75 -7.95 -12.20
C GLU A 233 39.10 -7.23 -10.89
N LYS A 234 39.80 -7.96 -10.01
CA LYS A 234 40.19 -7.59 -8.64
C LYS A 234 41.57 -6.91 -8.61
N ASN A 235 41.77 -5.90 -7.75
CA ASN A 235 42.79 -5.96 -6.68
C ASN A 235 42.75 -4.75 -5.71
N LEU A 236 42.60 -5.10 -4.41
CA LEU A 236 43.20 -4.59 -3.13
C LEU A 236 43.74 -3.14 -3.11
N THR A 237 43.43 -2.24 -2.15
CA THR A 237 43.56 -2.30 -0.67
C THR A 237 42.89 -1.08 0.03
N VAL A 238 42.28 -1.32 1.22
CA VAL A 238 42.20 -0.53 2.50
C VAL A 238 42.26 1.03 2.41
N VAL A 239 41.32 1.84 2.94
CA VAL A 239 41.11 2.29 4.34
C VAL A 239 39.84 3.20 4.40
N LYS A 240 39.08 3.14 5.51
CA LYS A 240 37.91 3.96 5.97
C LYS A 240 38.41 5.04 6.98
N PRO A 241 37.68 6.06 7.51
CA PRO A 241 36.35 6.66 7.26
C PRO A 241 36.48 8.19 6.97
N GLU A 242 35.40 8.96 6.75
CA GLU A 242 34.73 9.88 7.71
C GLU A 242 33.70 10.70 6.90
N GLU A 243 32.41 10.69 7.26
CA GLU A 243 31.68 11.61 8.17
C GLU A 243 30.97 12.76 7.43
N GLU A 244 29.83 13.11 8.03
CA GLU A 244 28.81 14.08 7.65
C GLU A 244 29.37 15.51 7.65
N GLU A 245 28.75 16.43 6.90
CA GLU A 245 28.56 17.81 7.38
C GLU A 245 27.54 18.57 6.49
N GLU A 246 26.44 18.99 7.14
CA GLU A 246 25.62 20.14 6.75
C GLU A 246 26.25 21.41 7.35
N GLU A 247 26.31 22.50 6.58
CA GLU A 247 25.68 23.80 6.88
C GLU A 247 26.40 24.99 6.22
N GLU A 248 25.56 25.91 5.75
CA GLU A 248 25.88 27.25 5.26
C GLU A 248 26.46 28.14 6.37
N ASN A 249 27.41 29.02 6.06
CA ASN A 249 27.21 30.48 6.10
C ASN A 249 28.40 31.23 5.50
N SER A 250 28.23 32.53 5.37
CA SER A 250 28.76 33.45 4.39
C SER A 250 29.63 34.55 5.00
N LYS A 251 30.42 35.23 4.14
CA LYS A 251 31.04 36.58 4.30
C LYS A 251 32.20 36.66 5.31
N GLU A 252 33.26 37.44 5.18
CA GLU A 252 33.76 38.50 4.28
C GLU A 252 35.25 38.72 4.67
N VAL A 253 36.20 38.83 3.72
CA VAL A 253 37.02 40.05 3.44
C VAL A 253 38.43 40.17 4.09
N LYS A 254 39.42 40.34 3.17
CA LYS A 254 40.73 41.07 3.22
C LYS A 254 41.93 40.45 3.97
N GLN A 255 43.01 40.14 3.21
CA GLN A 255 44.28 40.91 3.03
C GLN A 255 45.10 40.96 4.34
N GLU A 256 46.38 40.63 4.44
CA GLU A 256 47.50 41.02 3.56
C GLU A 256 48.81 40.28 3.98
N ASN A 257 49.60 39.91 2.98
CA ASN A 257 51.07 39.91 2.87
C ASN A 257 52.06 39.75 4.06
N LYS A 258 53.00 38.82 3.78
CA LYS A 258 54.48 38.95 3.72
C LYS A 258 55.37 38.57 4.92
N ASN A 259 56.32 37.68 4.56
CA ASN A 259 57.75 37.67 4.88
C ASN A 259 58.15 37.33 6.32
N ASP A 260 59.27 36.68 6.63
CA ASP A 260 60.32 35.86 5.99
C ASP A 260 61.31 35.53 7.15
N SER A 261 62.38 34.78 6.88
CA SER A 261 63.57 34.51 7.73
C SER A 261 63.48 33.31 8.69
N GLU A 262 64.20 32.21 8.41
CA GLU A 262 65.62 31.91 8.77
C GLU A 262 65.74 31.53 10.26
N LEU A 263 66.55 30.57 10.75
CA LEU A 263 67.51 29.60 10.22
C LEU A 263 67.76 28.59 11.38
N GLU A 264 68.27 27.39 11.06
CA GLU A 264 69.17 26.57 11.91
C GLU A 264 68.64 25.98 13.24
N THR A 265 68.86 24.70 13.61
CA THR A 265 70.09 23.90 13.61
C THR A 265 69.75 22.41 13.85
N LYS A 266 70.57 21.53 13.28
CA LYS A 266 70.71 20.06 13.52
C LYS A 266 71.39 19.78 14.90
N PRO A 267 71.79 18.54 15.26
CA PRO A 267 71.13 17.21 15.28
C PRO A 267 71.46 16.36 16.56
N LYS A 268 71.05 15.08 16.54
CA LYS A 268 71.62 13.87 17.23
C LYS A 268 71.13 13.52 18.63
N GLY A 269 70.90 12.22 18.83
CA GLY A 269 71.04 11.54 20.12
C GLY A 269 70.17 10.30 20.25
N ASN A 270 70.76 9.13 20.02
CA ASN A 270 70.19 7.80 20.22
C ASN A 270 70.14 7.40 21.72
N ASP A 271 69.53 6.24 21.97
CA ASP A 271 69.64 5.36 23.14
C ASP A 271 68.76 5.72 24.35
N MET A 272 68.15 4.83 25.13
CA MET A 272 68.04 3.37 25.19
C MET A 272 67.28 3.04 26.51
N LEU A 273 66.62 1.87 26.57
CA LEU A 273 66.22 1.09 27.76
C LEU A 273 64.95 1.43 28.59
N THR A 274 64.01 0.47 28.54
CA THR A 274 63.26 -0.20 29.64
C THR A 274 62.76 0.58 30.85
N ALA A 275 61.44 0.54 31.08
CA ALA A 275 60.78 -0.28 32.10
C ALA A 275 59.27 -0.36 31.82
#